data_AF-A0AAW2Q7F5-F1
#
_entry.id   AF-A0AAW2Q7F5-F1
#
_cell.length_a   1.000
_cell.length_b   1.000
_cell.length_c   1.000
_cell.angle_alpha   90.00
_cell.angle_beta   90.00
_cell.angle_gamma   90.00
#
_symmetry.space_group_name_H-M   'P 1'
#
loop_
_entity.id
_entity.type
_entity.pdbx_description
1 polymer ?
#
loop_
_entity_poly.entity_id
_entity_poly.type
_entity_poly.pdbx_seq_one_letter_code
_entity_poly.pdbx_strand_id
1 'polypeptide(L)'
;MEVLAVVLSLLLVALSLVLISRRRNNGGATLPPGSFGWPILGESVEFLFGKPEKFVGDRMRKYSPDIFKTKILGEKTAVICGPNGHKFLFSNEHKYFTAFRPHPMQHLFRSYKDKAAPPPPPESQRLDETKTIRQPGFLKPEALMRYLAKMDSVTQQQLKTHCEGKNVVEAYPLAKTITLTLACQFFLGINNPERIARLVKYFDDVTVGMHCLMINLPGLSFTAQIRRRQPLGRN
;
A
#
# COMPACT_ATOMS: atom_id res chain seq x y z
N MET A 1 22.34 7.32 39.23
CA MET A 1 20.97 7.89 39.21
C MET A 1 20.35 7.83 37.82
N GLU A 2 21.05 8.25 36.77
CA GLU A 2 20.50 8.28 35.40
C GLU A 2 20.10 6.90 34.85
N VAL A 3 20.94 5.87 35.04
CA VAL A 3 20.63 4.50 34.59
C VAL A 3 19.36 3.97 35.25
N LEU A 4 19.17 4.23 36.55
CA LEU A 4 18.00 3.78 37.30
C LEU A 4 16.72 4.48 36.79
N ALA A 5 16.79 5.77 36.46
CA ALA A 5 15.68 6.53 35.89
C ALA A 5 15.31 6.05 34.47
N VAL A 6 16.30 5.70 33.66
CA VAL A 6 16.08 5.11 32.33
C VAL A 6 15.41 3.73 32.47
N VAL A 7 15.86 2.88 33.38
CA VAL A 7 15.25 1.56 33.62
C VAL A 7 13.80 1.71 34.12
N LEU A 8 13.54 2.60 35.08
CA LEU A 8 12.20 2.82 35.62
C LEU A 8 11.24 3.39 34.57
N SER A 9 11.71 4.30 33.72
CA SER A 9 10.89 4.84 32.62
C SER A 9 10.56 3.78 31.58
N LEU A 10 11.50 2.90 31.21
CA LEU A 10 11.25 1.76 30.31
C LEU A 10 10.24 0.77 30.91
N LEU A 11 10.33 0.50 32.22
CA LEU A 11 9.38 -0.37 32.93
C LEU A 11 7.97 0.22 32.96
N LEU A 12 7.83 1.53 33.21
CA LEU A 12 6.54 2.22 33.18
C LEU A 12 5.94 2.26 31.77
N VAL A 13 6.77 2.45 30.75
CA VAL A 13 6.34 2.35 29.34
C VAL A 13 5.90 0.93 29.00
N ALA A 14 6.65 -0.09 29.42
CA ALA A 14 6.27 -1.49 29.21
C ALA A 14 4.96 -1.84 29.94
N LEU A 15 4.80 -1.40 31.19
CA LEU A 15 3.60 -1.63 31.98
C LEU A 15 2.38 -0.94 31.37
N SER A 16 2.53 0.32 30.94
CA SER A 16 1.45 1.05 30.27
C SER A 16 1.06 0.41 28.93
N LEU A 17 2.03 -0.07 28.14
CA LEU A 17 1.76 -0.84 26.91
C LEU A 17 0.99 -2.15 27.21
N VAL A 18 1.36 -2.87 28.27
CA VAL A 18 0.66 -4.10 28.71
C VAL A 18 -0.76 -3.78 29.18
N LEU A 19 -0.96 -2.72 29.96
CA LEU A 19 -2.28 -2.32 30.45
C LEU A 19 -3.20 -1.83 29.32
N ILE A 20 -2.67 -1.07 28.36
CA ILE A 20 -3.38 -0.64 27.14
C ILE A 20 -3.75 -1.85 26.28
N SER A 21 -2.85 -2.84 26.17
CA SER A 21 -3.11 -4.09 25.46
C SER A 21 -4.25 -4.88 26.12
N ARG A 22 -4.21 -5.04 27.45
CA ARG A 22 -5.23 -5.77 28.23
C ARG A 22 -6.60 -5.09 28.26
N ARG A 23 -6.66 -3.75 28.33
CA ARG A 23 -7.93 -2.99 28.29
C ARG A 23 -8.66 -3.08 26.95
N ARG A 24 -8.01 -3.54 25.88
CA ARG A 24 -8.58 -3.53 24.53
C ARG A 24 -9.48 -4.72 24.21
N ASN A 25 -9.76 -5.57 25.21
CA ASN A 25 -10.62 -6.75 25.08
C ASN A 25 -12.04 -6.46 25.62
N ASN A 26 -12.76 -5.50 25.02
CA ASN A 26 -14.16 -5.23 25.35
C ASN A 26 -15.01 -5.04 24.09
N GLY A 27 -16.08 -5.84 23.98
CA GLY A 27 -17.18 -5.69 23.01
C GLY A 27 -17.70 -7.04 22.50
N GLY A 28 -18.94 -7.38 22.82
CA GLY A 28 -19.60 -8.69 22.60
C GLY A 28 -19.87 -9.13 21.15
N ALA A 29 -19.02 -8.76 20.20
CA ALA A 29 -19.05 -9.27 18.83
C ALA A 29 -18.03 -10.40 18.67
N THR A 30 -18.44 -11.51 18.07
CA THR A 30 -17.57 -12.64 17.72
C THR A 30 -16.62 -12.22 16.59
N LEU A 31 -15.42 -11.77 16.96
CA LEU A 31 -14.37 -11.47 15.99
C LEU A 31 -13.75 -12.77 15.45
N PRO A 32 -13.16 -12.76 14.23
CA PRO A 32 -12.37 -13.88 13.73
C PRO A 32 -11.27 -14.30 14.72
N PRO A 33 -10.82 -15.57 14.69
CA PRO A 33 -9.69 -16.02 15.48
C PRO A 33 -8.41 -15.27 15.04
N GLY A 34 -7.46 -15.06 15.95
CA GLY A 34 -6.21 -14.36 15.63
C GLY A 34 -5.74 -13.40 16.72
N SER A 35 -4.62 -12.73 16.44
CA SER A 35 -3.94 -11.82 17.37
C SER A 35 -3.70 -10.47 16.71
N PHE A 36 -3.92 -9.38 17.44
CA PHE A 36 -3.55 -8.04 16.97
C PHE A 36 -2.06 -7.73 17.14
N GLY A 37 -1.24 -8.65 17.67
CA GLY A 37 0.20 -8.45 17.85
C GLY A 37 0.54 -7.31 18.80
N TRP A 38 1.59 -6.56 18.48
CA TRP A 38 2.09 -5.46 19.30
C TRP A 38 1.10 -4.29 19.36
N PRO A 39 0.97 -3.56 20.50
CA PRO A 39 -0.07 -2.53 20.66
C PRO A 39 -0.11 -1.45 19.57
N ILE A 40 1.07 -1.02 19.09
CA ILE A 40 1.22 0.01 18.07
C ILE A 40 1.47 -0.63 16.70
N LEU A 41 2.56 -1.39 16.56
CA LEU A 41 3.00 -1.95 15.27
C LEU A 41 2.14 -3.12 14.79
N GLY A 42 1.39 -3.76 15.67
CA GLY A 42 0.68 -4.98 15.35
C GLY A 42 1.64 -6.11 14.96
N GLU A 43 1.37 -6.72 13.81
CA GLU A 43 2.24 -7.69 13.15
C GLU A 43 2.86 -7.12 11.86
N SER A 44 2.85 -5.79 11.69
CA SER A 44 3.28 -5.12 10.44
C SER A 44 4.73 -5.40 10.05
N VAL A 45 5.64 -5.54 11.02
CA VAL A 45 7.06 -5.78 10.73
C VAL A 45 7.26 -7.14 10.07
N GLU A 46 6.64 -8.18 10.62
CA GLU A 46 6.71 -9.53 10.05
C GLU A 46 6.03 -9.59 8.67
N PHE A 47 4.91 -8.86 8.51
CA PHE A 47 4.20 -8.78 7.24
C PHE A 47 5.00 -8.05 6.15
N LEU A 48 5.62 -6.90 6.46
CA LEU A 48 6.29 -6.06 5.46
C LEU A 48 7.73 -6.50 5.14
N PHE A 49 8.49 -6.91 6.17
CA PHE A 49 9.91 -7.21 6.03
C PHE A 49 10.21 -8.71 6.09
N GLY A 50 9.19 -9.54 6.36
CA GLY A 50 9.29 -10.99 6.28
C GLY A 50 8.90 -11.51 4.89
N LYS A 51 8.28 -12.69 4.87
CA LYS A 51 7.69 -13.28 3.66
C LYS A 51 6.16 -13.24 3.80
N PRO A 52 5.45 -12.35 3.07
CA PRO A 52 4.00 -12.20 3.20
C PRO A 52 3.22 -13.52 3.04
N GLU A 53 3.67 -14.39 2.13
CA GLU A 53 3.03 -15.68 1.87
C GLU A 53 3.18 -16.62 3.07
N LYS A 54 4.37 -16.64 3.69
CA LYS A 54 4.62 -17.41 4.90
C LYS A 54 3.82 -16.83 6.07
N PHE A 55 3.80 -15.52 6.22
CA PHE A 55 3.03 -14.82 7.26
C PHE A 55 1.55 -15.26 7.22
N VAL A 56 0.94 -15.21 6.04
CA VAL A 56 -0.46 -15.61 5.83
C VAL A 56 -0.63 -17.11 6.07
N GLY A 57 0.24 -17.95 5.50
CA GLY A 57 0.16 -19.41 5.65
C GLY A 57 0.29 -19.90 7.10
N ASP A 58 1.18 -19.30 7.88
CA ASP A 58 1.38 -19.63 9.30
C ASP A 58 0.14 -19.27 10.13
N ARG A 59 -0.51 -18.15 9.81
CA ARG A 59 -1.75 -17.68 10.49
C ARG A 59 -2.97 -18.48 10.07
N MET A 60 -3.05 -18.88 8.80
CA MET A 60 -4.05 -19.84 8.35
C MET A 60 -3.98 -21.15 9.13
N ARG A 61 -2.77 -21.70 9.30
CA ARG A 61 -2.56 -22.95 10.04
C ARG A 61 -2.84 -22.81 11.54
N LYS A 62 -2.46 -21.67 12.13
CA LYS A 62 -2.57 -21.43 13.58
C LYS A 62 -3.97 -21.06 14.04
N TYR A 63 -4.70 -20.27 13.24
CA TYR A 63 -5.96 -19.67 13.67
C TYR A 63 -7.18 -20.21 12.90
N SER A 64 -7.15 -20.14 11.56
CA SER A 64 -8.22 -20.66 10.70
C SER A 64 -7.79 -20.59 9.23
N PRO A 65 -8.05 -21.63 8.43
CA PRO A 65 -7.73 -21.63 6.99
C PRO A 65 -8.55 -20.61 6.19
N ASP A 66 -9.69 -20.15 6.71
CA ASP A 66 -10.63 -19.31 5.96
C ASP A 66 -10.54 -17.83 6.33
N ILE A 67 -10.36 -17.51 7.61
CA ILE A 67 -10.36 -16.12 8.08
C ILE A 67 -9.64 -15.96 9.42
N PHE A 68 -8.79 -14.93 9.52
CA PHE A 68 -8.17 -14.56 10.80
C PHE A 68 -8.09 -13.05 10.99
N LYS A 69 -7.97 -12.59 12.24
CA LYS A 69 -7.71 -11.19 12.57
C LYS A 69 -6.23 -10.93 12.84
N THR A 70 -5.76 -9.78 12.39
CA THR A 70 -4.41 -9.25 12.66
C THR A 70 -4.44 -7.73 12.74
N LYS A 71 -3.29 -7.11 12.98
CA LYS A 71 -3.10 -5.66 12.85
C LYS A 71 -1.91 -5.39 11.93
N ILE A 72 -2.15 -4.82 10.76
CA ILE A 72 -1.12 -4.49 9.76
C ILE A 72 -1.23 -3.02 9.36
N LEU A 73 -0.09 -2.36 9.19
CA LEU A 73 0.01 -0.93 8.87
C LEU A 73 -0.79 -0.01 9.81
N GLY A 74 -0.91 -0.40 11.08
CA GLY A 74 -1.65 0.34 12.11
C GLY A 74 -3.16 0.05 12.16
N GLU A 75 -3.69 -0.68 11.18
CA GLU A 75 -5.10 -0.99 11.03
C GLU A 75 -5.45 -2.37 11.60
N LYS A 76 -6.60 -2.48 12.27
CA LYS A 76 -7.16 -3.79 12.63
C LYS A 76 -7.74 -4.42 11.37
N THR A 77 -7.28 -5.61 11.03
CA THR A 77 -7.56 -6.25 9.73
C THR A 77 -8.12 -7.64 9.93
N ALA A 78 -9.19 -7.97 9.21
CA ALA A 78 -9.61 -9.35 8.98
C ALA A 78 -9.05 -9.80 7.62
N VAL A 79 -8.26 -10.86 7.62
CA VAL A 79 -7.69 -11.46 6.41
C VAL A 79 -8.59 -12.62 6.00
N ILE A 80 -9.29 -12.44 4.89
CA ILE A 80 -10.15 -13.46 4.28
C ILE A 80 -9.30 -14.25 3.29
N CYS A 81 -9.27 -15.57 3.46
CA CYS A 81 -8.37 -16.47 2.74
C CYS A 81 -9.13 -17.37 1.77
N GLY A 82 -8.39 -17.87 0.78
CA GLY A 82 -8.86 -18.91 -0.14
C GLY A 82 -9.85 -18.43 -1.22
N PRO A 83 -10.10 -19.26 -2.24
CA PRO A 83 -10.90 -18.86 -3.39
C PRO A 83 -12.34 -18.44 -3.04
N ASN A 84 -12.99 -19.17 -2.11
CA ASN A 84 -14.36 -18.87 -1.68
C ASN A 84 -14.43 -17.52 -0.95
N GLY A 85 -13.47 -17.24 -0.07
CA GLY A 85 -13.37 -15.99 0.65
C GLY A 85 -13.09 -14.81 -0.28
N HIS A 86 -12.19 -14.96 -1.24
CA HIS A 86 -11.93 -13.95 -2.26
C HIS A 86 -13.17 -13.68 -3.12
N LYS A 87 -13.88 -14.73 -3.57
CA LYS A 87 -15.14 -14.58 -4.30
C LYS A 87 -16.17 -13.81 -3.49
N PHE A 88 -16.33 -14.12 -2.21
CA PHE A 88 -17.22 -13.39 -1.31
C PHE A 88 -16.84 -11.91 -1.19
N LEU A 89 -15.55 -11.61 -0.99
CA LEU A 89 -15.05 -10.23 -0.89
C LEU A 89 -15.34 -9.43 -2.16
N PHE A 90 -14.95 -9.94 -3.33
CA PHE A 90 -15.06 -9.22 -4.61
C PHE A 90 -16.49 -9.18 -5.17
N SER A 91 -17.34 -10.19 -4.87
CA SER A 91 -18.74 -10.20 -5.32
C SER A 91 -19.65 -9.28 -4.48
N ASN A 92 -19.15 -8.77 -3.35
CA ASN A 92 -19.89 -7.90 -2.44
C ASN A 92 -19.21 -6.53 -2.26
N GLU A 93 -18.37 -6.12 -3.20
CA GLU A 93 -17.86 -4.76 -3.24
C GLU A 93 -19.04 -3.77 -3.37
N HIS A 94 -18.93 -2.62 -2.70
CA HIS A 94 -19.97 -1.59 -2.57
C HIS A 94 -21.24 -1.98 -1.81
N LYS A 95 -21.46 -3.28 -1.52
CA LYS A 95 -22.55 -3.78 -0.67
C LYS A 95 -22.11 -3.92 0.79
N TYR A 96 -21.06 -4.69 1.04
CA TYR A 96 -20.51 -4.91 2.39
C TYR A 96 -19.11 -4.33 2.55
N PHE A 97 -18.38 -4.16 1.45
CA PHE A 97 -16.98 -3.73 1.45
C PHE A 97 -16.79 -2.46 0.64
N THR A 98 -15.82 -1.64 1.04
CA THR A 98 -15.36 -0.50 0.25
C THR A 98 -13.86 -0.54 0.13
N ALA A 99 -13.33 -0.16 -1.03
CA ALA A 99 -11.89 -0.08 -1.24
C ALA A 99 -11.24 0.88 -0.23
N PHE A 100 -10.26 0.35 0.49
CA PHE A 100 -9.44 1.08 1.45
C PHE A 100 -7.98 1.03 1.00
N ARG A 101 -7.26 2.13 1.21
CA ARG A 101 -5.80 2.20 1.04
C ARG A 101 -5.17 2.63 2.36
N PRO A 102 -4.01 2.09 2.75
CA PRO A 102 -3.23 2.61 3.87
C PRO A 102 -3.00 4.12 3.78
N HIS A 103 -2.92 4.79 4.93
CA HIS A 103 -2.75 6.24 5.02
C HIS A 103 -1.55 6.82 4.23
N PRO A 104 -0.37 6.17 4.16
CA PRO A 104 0.71 6.60 3.26
C PRO A 104 0.32 6.67 1.80
N MET A 105 -0.42 5.67 1.33
CA MET A 105 -0.92 5.65 -0.04
C MET A 105 -1.96 6.75 -0.25
N GLN A 106 -2.82 7.02 0.73
CA GLN A 106 -3.78 8.13 0.62
C GLN A 106 -3.09 9.48 0.50
N HIS A 107 -2.02 9.73 1.28
CA HIS A 107 -1.16 10.91 1.16
C HIS A 107 -0.48 10.99 -0.20
N LEU A 108 0.18 9.92 -0.61
CA LEU A 108 0.96 9.90 -1.85
C LEU A 108 0.07 10.13 -3.07
N PHE A 109 -1.07 9.45 -3.14
CA PHE A 109 -2.00 9.54 -4.27
C PHE A 109 -3.04 10.65 -4.12
N ARG A 110 -2.95 11.47 -3.06
CA ARG A 110 -3.94 12.51 -2.72
C ARG A 110 -5.37 11.97 -2.72
N SER A 111 -5.54 10.70 -2.37
CA SER A 111 -6.82 10.00 -2.42
C SER A 111 -7.58 10.09 -1.10
N TYR A 112 -7.45 11.22 -0.40
CA TYR A 112 -8.20 11.47 0.83
C TYR A 112 -9.69 11.54 0.49
N LYS A 113 -10.47 10.64 1.08
CA LYS A 113 -11.90 10.87 1.18
C LYS A 113 -12.09 11.95 2.24
N ASP A 114 -12.51 13.14 1.84
CA ASP A 114 -12.95 14.15 2.79
C ASP A 114 -14.05 13.51 3.66
N LYS A 115 -13.89 13.56 4.98
CA LYS A 115 -14.93 13.11 5.92
C LYS A 115 -16.23 13.91 5.80
N ALA A 116 -16.21 15.00 5.03
CA ALA A 116 -17.35 15.85 4.69
C ALA A 116 -17.96 15.52 3.31
N ALA A 117 -17.54 14.44 2.64
CA ALA A 117 -18.21 14.01 1.42
C ALA A 117 -19.66 13.63 1.72
N PRO A 118 -20.64 14.11 0.93
CA PRO A 118 -22.04 13.78 1.12
C PRO A 118 -22.28 12.27 1.10
N PRO A 119 -23.34 11.78 1.78
CA PRO A 119 -23.67 10.36 1.77
C PRO A 119 -23.79 9.85 0.33
N PRO A 120 -23.32 8.61 0.06
CA PRO A 120 -23.31 8.09 -1.30
C PRO A 120 -24.73 8.05 -1.87
N PRO A 121 -24.91 8.38 -3.16
CA PRO A 121 -26.22 8.43 -3.80
C PRO A 121 -26.96 7.09 -3.74
N PRO A 122 -28.28 7.08 -3.98
CA PRO A 122 -29.12 5.86 -3.97
C PRO A 122 -28.57 4.76 -4.88
N GLU A 123 -28.83 3.49 -4.54
CA GLU A 123 -28.34 2.30 -5.25
C GLU A 123 -28.58 2.31 -6.77
N SER A 124 -29.63 3.00 -7.24
CA SER A 124 -29.95 3.13 -8.66
C SER A 124 -28.90 3.89 -9.47
N GLN A 125 -28.21 4.89 -8.88
CA GLN A 125 -27.11 5.60 -9.55
C GLN A 125 -25.78 4.84 -9.47
N ARG A 126 -25.61 4.00 -8.43
CA ARG A 126 -24.43 3.15 -8.30
C ARG A 126 -24.40 2.06 -9.35
N LEU A 127 -25.54 1.56 -9.80
CA LEU A 127 -25.61 0.50 -10.83
C LEU A 127 -25.08 0.97 -12.19
N ASP A 128 -25.28 2.24 -12.55
CA ASP A 128 -24.74 2.83 -13.79
C ASP A 128 -23.24 3.15 -13.68
N GLU A 129 -22.77 3.56 -12.49
CA GLU A 129 -21.33 3.74 -12.22
C GLU A 129 -20.58 2.39 -12.12
N THR A 130 -21.18 1.35 -11.53
CA THR A 130 -20.57 0.01 -11.39
C THR A 130 -20.61 -0.82 -12.66
N LYS A 131 -21.60 -0.64 -13.54
CA LYS A 131 -21.55 -1.20 -14.91
C LYS A 131 -20.46 -0.56 -15.77
N THR A 132 -19.92 0.57 -15.34
CA THR A 132 -18.96 1.36 -16.10
C THR A 132 -17.69 1.63 -15.30
N ILE A 133 -17.07 0.56 -14.76
CA ILE A 133 -15.60 0.51 -14.77
C ILE A 133 -15.18 0.38 -16.25
N ARG A 134 -15.40 1.44 -17.04
CA ARG A 134 -14.84 1.54 -18.37
C ARG A 134 -13.34 1.48 -18.13
N GLN A 135 -12.71 0.42 -18.63
CA GLN A 135 -11.27 0.41 -18.78
C GLN A 135 -10.86 1.80 -19.29
N PRO A 136 -9.94 2.50 -18.59
CA PRO A 136 -9.44 3.78 -19.05
C PRO A 136 -9.12 3.66 -20.54
N GLY A 137 -9.46 4.68 -21.34
CA GLY A 137 -9.37 4.59 -22.80
C GLY A 137 -7.99 4.11 -23.32
N PHE A 138 -6.92 4.36 -22.55
CA PHE A 138 -5.56 3.93 -22.84
C PHE A 138 -5.31 2.41 -22.64
N LEU A 139 -6.18 1.69 -21.93
CA LEU A 139 -6.11 0.24 -21.75
C LEU A 139 -6.98 -0.54 -22.75
N LYS A 140 -7.70 0.15 -23.63
CA LYS A 140 -8.50 -0.52 -24.66
C LYS A 140 -7.59 -1.21 -25.67
N PRO A 141 -8.02 -2.34 -26.27
CA PRO A 141 -7.24 -3.07 -27.27
C PRO A 141 -6.70 -2.15 -28.39
N GLU A 142 -7.52 -1.23 -28.90
CA GLU A 142 -7.13 -0.34 -29.99
C GLU A 142 -6.02 0.64 -29.57
N ALA A 143 -6.03 1.09 -28.32
CA ALA A 143 -4.97 1.94 -27.78
C ALA A 143 -3.68 1.15 -27.56
N LEU A 144 -3.78 -0.08 -27.03
CA LEU A 144 -2.64 -0.97 -26.82
C LEU A 144 -1.93 -1.30 -28.14
N MET A 145 -2.69 -1.56 -29.21
CA MET A 145 -2.13 -1.80 -30.55
C MET A 145 -1.29 -0.63 -31.05
N ARG A 146 -1.68 0.62 -30.76
CA ARG A 146 -0.91 1.82 -31.12
C ARG A 146 0.40 1.94 -30.33
N TYR A 147 0.45 1.37 -29.13
CA TYR A 147 1.64 1.40 -28.30
C TYR A 147 2.66 0.30 -28.68
N LEU A 148 2.24 -0.79 -29.33
CA LEU A 148 3.09 -1.96 -29.62
C LEU A 148 4.39 -1.60 -30.32
N ALA A 149 4.31 -0.88 -31.45
CA ALA A 149 5.50 -0.51 -32.22
C ALA A 149 6.48 0.34 -31.38
N LYS A 150 5.96 1.23 -30.55
CA LYS A 150 6.78 2.08 -29.68
C LYS A 150 7.37 1.28 -28.50
N MET A 151 6.59 0.38 -27.90
CA MET A 151 7.04 -0.53 -26.85
C MET A 151 8.19 -1.41 -27.35
N ASP A 152 8.04 -2.00 -28.53
CA ASP A 152 9.05 -2.87 -29.14
C ASP A 152 10.35 -2.08 -29.42
N SER A 153 10.23 -0.93 -30.10
CA SER A 153 11.38 -0.06 -30.39
C SER A 153 12.14 0.37 -29.13
N VAL A 154 11.43 0.81 -28.08
CA VAL A 154 12.05 1.21 -26.81
C VAL A 154 12.68 0.01 -26.12
N THR A 155 12.02 -1.15 -26.12
CA THR A 155 12.55 -2.37 -25.50
C THR A 155 13.84 -2.81 -26.19
N GLN A 156 13.86 -2.87 -27.52
CA GLN A 156 15.06 -3.20 -28.29
C GLN A 156 16.20 -2.20 -28.02
N GLN A 157 15.91 -0.90 -27.97
CA GLN A 157 16.91 0.12 -27.65
C GLN A 157 17.50 -0.06 -26.25
N GLN A 158 16.65 -0.36 -25.25
CA GLN A 158 17.09 -0.59 -23.88
C GLN A 158 17.91 -1.87 -23.74
N LEU A 159 17.50 -2.96 -24.40
CA LEU A 159 18.26 -4.21 -24.45
C LEU A 159 19.62 -3.99 -25.09
N LYS A 160 19.67 -3.30 -26.24
CA LYS A 160 20.91 -2.91 -26.91
C LYS A 160 21.83 -2.12 -25.97
N THR A 161 21.33 -1.04 -25.38
CA THR A 161 22.11 -0.14 -24.52
C THR A 161 22.63 -0.81 -23.25
N HIS A 162 21.81 -1.66 -22.63
CA HIS A 162 22.11 -2.21 -21.30
C HIS A 162 22.69 -3.62 -21.33
N CYS A 163 22.53 -4.38 -22.41
CA CYS A 163 22.94 -5.79 -22.49
C CYS A 163 24.06 -6.05 -23.51
N GLU A 164 24.21 -5.26 -24.59
CA GLU A 164 25.28 -5.51 -25.56
C GLU A 164 26.66 -5.44 -24.91
N GLY A 165 27.50 -6.43 -25.21
CA GLY A 165 28.86 -6.53 -24.68
C GLY A 165 28.98 -6.91 -23.20
N LYS A 166 27.86 -7.26 -22.53
CA LYS A 166 27.88 -7.71 -21.14
C LYS A 166 27.58 -9.20 -21.01
N ASN A 167 28.44 -9.91 -20.29
CA ASN A 167 28.23 -11.32 -19.94
C ASN A 167 27.21 -11.52 -18.82
N VAL A 168 26.99 -10.50 -17.99
CA VAL A 168 26.07 -10.52 -16.84
C VAL A 168 25.25 -9.25 -16.83
N VAL A 169 23.93 -9.39 -16.68
CA VAL A 169 22.97 -8.29 -16.59
C VAL A 169 22.02 -8.53 -15.43
N GLU A 170 21.81 -7.50 -14.61
CA GLU A 170 20.85 -7.58 -13.51
C GLU A 170 19.41 -7.42 -14.05
N ALA A 171 18.63 -8.50 -13.99
CA ALA A 171 17.28 -8.54 -14.57
C ALA A 171 16.31 -7.54 -13.94
N TYR A 172 16.33 -7.37 -12.62
CA TYR A 172 15.41 -6.49 -11.91
C TYR A 172 15.62 -5.00 -12.27
N PRO A 173 16.83 -4.43 -12.16
CA PRO A 173 17.09 -3.05 -12.58
C PRO A 173 16.79 -2.80 -14.05
N LEU A 174 17.09 -3.77 -14.93
CA LEU A 174 16.77 -3.67 -16.35
C LEU A 174 15.25 -3.62 -16.59
N ALA A 175 14.51 -4.59 -16.05
CA ALA A 175 13.06 -4.64 -16.18
C ALA A 175 12.40 -3.37 -15.61
N LYS A 176 12.83 -2.94 -14.43
CA LYS A 176 12.37 -1.68 -13.81
C LYS A 176 12.61 -0.48 -14.73
N THR A 177 13.81 -0.36 -15.30
CA THR A 177 14.17 0.74 -16.19
C THR A 177 13.30 0.76 -17.44
N ILE A 178 13.10 -0.40 -18.09
CA ILE A 178 12.26 -0.54 -19.28
C ILE A 178 10.81 -0.17 -18.95
N THR A 179 10.22 -0.79 -17.93
CA THR A 179 8.80 -0.59 -17.59
C THR A 179 8.51 0.86 -17.19
N LEU A 180 9.38 1.48 -16.39
CA LEU A 180 9.18 2.88 -15.96
C LEU A 180 9.45 3.89 -17.07
N THR A 181 10.38 3.60 -17.99
CA THR A 181 10.59 4.41 -19.19
C THR A 181 9.34 4.42 -20.05
N LEU A 182 8.75 3.24 -20.32
CA LEU A 182 7.50 3.12 -21.07
C LEU A 182 6.35 3.83 -20.34
N ALA A 183 6.23 3.67 -19.03
CA ALA A 183 5.21 4.36 -18.23
C ALA A 183 5.34 5.89 -18.31
N CYS A 184 6.57 6.43 -18.24
CA CYS A 184 6.82 7.86 -18.39
C CYS A 184 6.43 8.37 -19.78
N GLN A 185 6.74 7.62 -20.83
CA GLN A 185 6.41 8.01 -22.21
C GLN A 185 4.91 7.94 -22.49
N PHE A 186 4.23 6.85 -22.10
CA PHE A 186 2.82 6.65 -22.45
C PHE A 186 1.85 7.36 -21.51
N PHE A 187 2.11 7.37 -20.20
CA PHE A 187 1.15 7.94 -19.23
C PHE A 187 1.45 9.39 -18.89
N LEU A 188 2.71 9.81 -18.96
CA LEU A 188 3.13 11.18 -18.59
C LEU A 188 3.57 12.02 -19.79
N GLY A 189 3.68 11.42 -20.99
CA GLY A 189 4.15 12.11 -22.20
C GLY A 189 5.61 12.58 -22.12
N ILE A 190 6.42 12.02 -21.22
CA ILE A 190 7.80 12.44 -20.99
C ILE A 190 8.73 11.65 -21.90
N ASN A 191 9.39 12.34 -22.84
CA ASN A 191 10.35 11.74 -23.78
C ASN A 191 11.82 12.09 -23.48
N ASN A 192 12.08 13.04 -22.57
CA ASN A 192 13.45 13.46 -22.23
C ASN A 192 14.17 12.37 -21.38
N PRO A 193 15.28 11.78 -21.87
CA PRO A 193 15.94 10.65 -21.19
C PRO A 193 16.43 10.97 -19.78
N GLU A 194 16.99 12.17 -19.55
CA GLU A 194 17.50 12.57 -18.23
C GLU A 194 16.38 12.71 -17.20
N ARG A 195 15.24 13.28 -17.61
CA ARG A 195 14.06 13.40 -16.75
C ARG A 195 13.49 12.04 -16.40
N ILE A 196 13.44 11.11 -17.36
CA ILE A 196 13.03 9.73 -17.14
C ILE A 196 13.98 9.05 -16.15
N ALA A 197 15.30 9.14 -16.37
CA ALA A 197 16.30 8.53 -15.47
C ALA A 197 16.16 9.04 -14.03
N ARG A 198 15.91 10.34 -13.83
CA ARG A 198 15.61 10.90 -12.49
C ARG A 198 14.35 10.29 -11.86
N LEU A 199 13.27 10.12 -12.62
CA LEU A 199 12.03 9.51 -12.13
C LEU A 199 12.22 8.03 -11.78
N VAL A 200 12.91 7.27 -12.63
CA VAL A 200 13.25 5.86 -12.40
C VAL A 200 14.05 5.70 -11.11
N LYS A 201 15.00 6.61 -10.85
CA LYS A 201 15.81 6.62 -9.64
C LYS A 201 14.96 6.77 -8.38
N TYR A 202 14.01 7.70 -8.36
CA TYR A 202 13.16 7.95 -7.18
C TYR A 202 12.08 6.89 -6.96
N PHE A 203 11.86 5.97 -7.90
CA PHE A 203 10.75 5.02 -7.82
C PHE A 203 10.84 4.05 -6.62
N ASP A 204 12.05 3.69 -6.20
CA ASP A 204 12.22 2.80 -5.03
C ASP A 204 11.83 3.52 -3.74
N ASP A 205 12.26 4.77 -3.58
CA ASP A 205 11.91 5.62 -2.43
C ASP A 205 10.39 5.80 -2.33
N VAL A 206 9.72 6.00 -3.47
CA VAL A 206 8.26 6.09 -3.54
C VAL A 206 7.59 4.79 -3.10
N THR A 207 8.08 3.64 -3.60
CA THR A 207 7.53 2.32 -3.29
C THR A 207 7.68 1.96 -1.81
N VAL A 208 8.82 2.29 -1.21
CA VAL A 208 9.04 2.15 0.24
C VAL A 208 8.11 3.08 1.02
N GLY A 209 7.96 4.33 0.57
CA GLY A 209 7.07 5.32 1.18
C GLY A 209 5.60 4.90 1.22
N MET A 210 5.13 4.11 0.26
CA MET A 210 3.75 3.58 0.23
C MET A 210 3.42 2.64 1.40
N HIS A 211 4.44 2.02 2.01
CA HIS A 211 4.27 0.96 3.02
C HIS A 211 4.78 1.37 4.41
N CYS A 212 4.95 2.66 4.67
CA CYS A 212 5.40 3.14 5.96
C CYS A 212 4.29 3.17 7.03
N LEU A 213 4.65 2.99 8.30
CA LEU A 213 3.74 3.26 9.40
C LEU A 213 3.70 4.77 9.66
N MET A 214 2.56 5.41 9.40
CA MET A 214 2.31 6.80 9.81
C MET A 214 2.04 6.85 11.31
N ILE A 215 3.11 6.76 12.12
CA ILE A 215 2.97 6.89 13.57
C ILE A 215 2.92 8.38 13.92
N ASN A 216 1.72 8.88 14.24
CA ASN A 216 1.54 10.21 14.81
C ASN A 216 1.94 10.20 16.29
N LEU A 217 3.26 10.22 16.56
CA LEU A 217 3.77 10.49 17.90
C LEU A 217 3.92 12.00 18.09
N PRO A 218 3.25 12.61 19.08
CA PRO A 218 3.47 14.03 19.39
C PRO A 218 4.96 14.23 19.74
N GLY A 219 5.66 15.00 18.91
CA GLY A 219 7.09 15.31 19.08
C GLY A 219 8.05 14.73 18.02
N LEU A 220 7.64 13.75 17.19
CA LEU A 220 8.50 13.26 16.09
C LEU A 220 8.30 14.05 14.78
N SER A 221 9.44 14.36 14.14
CA SER A 221 9.62 15.22 12.96
C SER A 221 8.96 14.71 11.67
N PHE A 222 8.54 13.44 11.62
CA PHE A 222 7.84 12.87 10.45
C PHE A 222 6.51 13.60 10.17
N THR A 223 5.81 14.00 11.24
CA THR A 223 4.58 14.81 11.19
C THR A 223 4.81 16.23 10.67
N ALA A 224 6.01 16.78 10.84
CA ALA A 224 6.36 18.13 10.40
C ALA A 224 6.71 18.18 8.91
N GLN A 225 7.36 17.15 8.37
CA GLN A 225 7.73 17.11 6.95
C GLN A 225 6.54 16.88 6.01
N ILE A 226 5.57 16.05 6.41
CA ILE A 226 4.34 15.83 5.61
C ILE A 226 3.44 17.09 5.64
N ARG A 227 3.35 17.76 6.79
CA ARG A 227 2.57 19.01 6.95
C ARG A 227 3.15 20.19 6.17
N ARG A 228 4.47 20.27 6.01
CA ARG A 228 5.15 21.30 5.20
C ARG A 228 5.00 21.12 3.69
N ARG A 229 4.51 19.96 3.22
CA ARG A 229 4.31 19.65 1.79
C ARG A 229 2.86 19.82 1.33
N GLN A 230 1.92 20.16 2.21
CA GLN A 230 0.65 20.73 1.76
C GLN A 230 0.93 22.16 1.27
N PRO A 231 0.73 22.48 -0.02
CA PRO A 231 0.69 23.88 -0.41
C PRO A 231 -0.45 24.54 0.39
N LEU A 232 -0.16 25.67 1.03
CA LEU A 232 -1.17 26.61 1.48
C LEU A 232 -2.01 27.01 0.25
N GLY A 233 -3.06 26.25 -0.02
CA GLY A 233 -4.20 26.71 -0.81
C GLY A 233 -5.01 27.64 0.06
N ARG A 234 -4.46 28.83 0.32
CA ARG A 234 -5.24 30.04 0.66
C ARG A 234 -4.97 31.02 -0.47
N ASN A 235 -5.92 31.10 -1.38
CA ASN A 235 -6.47 32.33 -1.95
C ASN A 235 -7.88 31.99 -2.41
#